data_AF-A0A7X6NUD1-F1
#
_entry.id   AF-A0A7X6NUD1-F1
#
_cell.length_a   1.000
_cell.length_b   1.000
_cell.length_c   1.000
_cell.angle_alpha   90.00
_cell.angle_beta   90.00
_cell.angle_gamma   90.00
#
_symmetry.space_group_name_H-M   'P 1'
#
loop_
_entity.id
_entity.type
_entity.pdbx_description
1 polymer ?
#
loop_
_entity_poly.entity_id
_entity_poly.type
_entity_poly.pdbx_seq_one_letter_code
_entity_poly.pdbx_strand_id
1 'polypeptide(L)' 'MLRAADAVAELAERMAPEGPILVAVGPGNNGGDGLFAARKLVRDGRRQVMVWLVTGKGHAQGIVA' A
#
# COMPACT_ATOMS: atom_id res chain seq x y z
N MET A 1 -6.63 -11.20 -1.21
CA MET A 1 -6.08 -9.92 -0.71
C MET A 1 -4.57 -10.04 -0.52
N LEU A 2 -4.06 -10.73 0.52
CA LEU A 2 -2.61 -10.75 0.83
C LEU A 2 -1.69 -11.07 -0.36
N ARG A 3 -1.97 -12.09 -1.18
CA ARG A 3 -1.14 -12.40 -2.36
C ARG A 3 -1.05 -11.28 -3.39
N ALA A 4 -2.14 -10.53 -3.59
CA ALA A 4 -2.16 -9.41 -4.53
C ALA A 4 -1.39 -8.22 -3.95
N ALA A 5 -1.61 -7.91 -2.67
CA ALA A 5 -0.87 -6.89 -1.95
C ALA A 5 0.64 -7.16 -1.93
N ASP A 6 1.05 -8.42 -1.71
CA ASP A 6 2.45 -8.83 -1.72
C ASP A 6 3.10 -8.57 -3.09
N ALA A 7 2.45 -8.99 -4.17
CA ALA A 7 2.94 -8.77 -5.53
C ALA A 7 3.04 -7.27 -5.88
N VAL A 8 2.09 -6.45 -5.40
CA VAL A 8 2.13 -4.99 -5.57
C VAL A 8 3.31 -4.38 -4.82
N ALA A 9 3.54 -4.76 -3.56
CA ALA A 9 4.67 -4.26 -2.77
C ALA A 9 6.02 -4.62 -3.41
N GLU A 10 6.18 -5.88 -3.83
CA GLU A 10 7.41 -6.34 -4.50
C GLU A 10 7.67 -5.60 -5.82
N LEU A 11 6.63 -5.35 -6.61
CA LEU A 11 6.77 -4.59 -7.85
C LEU A 11 7.12 -3.12 -7.56
N ALA A 12 6.51 -2.51 -6.55
CA ALA A 12 6.78 -1.13 -6.17
C ALA A 12 8.24 -0.92 -5.74
N GLU A 13 8.80 -1.82 -4.92
CA GLU A 13 10.23 -1.77 -4.55
C GLU A 13 11.15 -1.91 -5.77
N ARG A 14 10.82 -2.78 -6.73
CA ARG A 14 11.61 -2.91 -7.97
C ARG A 14 11.53 -1.66 -8.85
N MET A 15 10.37 -1.01 -8.89
CA MET A 15 10.17 0.21 -9.69
C MET A 15 10.81 1.45 -9.07
N ALA A 16 10.84 1.53 -7.74
CA ALA A 16 11.41 2.64 -6.98
C ALA A 16 12.29 2.14 -5.82
N PRO A 17 13.53 1.71 -6.12
CA PRO A 17 14.46 1.21 -5.10
C PRO A 17 14.79 2.24 -4.02
N GLU A 18 14.70 3.54 -4.36
CA GLU A 18 14.95 4.66 -3.46
C GLU A 18 13.86 5.74 -3.59
N GLY A 19 13.87 6.73 -2.69
CA GLY A 19 12.92 7.84 -2.68
C GLY A 19 11.57 7.51 -2.02
N PRO A 20 10.57 8.41 -2.06
CA PRO A 20 9.27 8.16 -1.45
C PRO A 20 8.36 7.30 -2.34
N ILE A 21 7.50 6.50 -1.71
CA ILE A 21 6.39 5.78 -2.35
C ILE A 21 5.06 6.37 -1.85
N LEU A 22 4.21 6.80 -2.79
CA LEU A 22 2.83 7.22 -2.50
C LEU A 22 1.87 6.11 -2.92
N VAL A 23 1.06 5.64 -1.99
CA VAL A 23 0.03 4.63 -2.20
C VAL A 23 -1.33 5.31 -2.21
N ALA A 24 -1.84 5.59 -3.41
CA ALA A 24 -3.14 6.21 -3.62
C ALA A 24 -4.23 5.14 -3.69
N VAL A 25 -5.18 5.16 -2.75
CA VAL A 25 -6.18 4.10 -2.57
C VAL A 25 -7.60 4.63 -2.52
N GLY A 26 -8.50 3.92 -3.20
CA GLY A 26 -9.95 4.09 -3.06
C GLY A 26 -10.54 3.25 -1.93
N PRO A 27 -11.88 3.24 -1.75
CA PRO A 27 -12.53 2.55 -0.65
C PRO A 27 -12.81 1.06 -0.91
N GLY A 28 -12.63 0.59 -2.15
CA GLY A 28 -12.92 -0.79 -2.57
C GLY A 28 -11.79 -1.77 -2.30
N ASN A 29 -11.94 -3.00 -2.83
CA ASN A 29 -10.99 -4.10 -2.63
C ASN A 29 -9.55 -3.75 -3.05
N ASN A 30 -9.38 -3.11 -4.21
CA ASN A 30 -8.06 -2.69 -4.68
C ASN A 30 -7.40 -1.67 -3.73
N GLY A 31 -8.21 -0.83 -3.09
CA GLY A 31 -7.72 0.08 -2.07
C GLY A 31 -7.27 -0.66 -0.80
N GLY A 32 -8.00 -1.71 -0.42
CA GLY A 32 -7.57 -2.65 0.62
C GLY A 32 -6.23 -3.31 0.29
N ASP A 33 -6.07 -3.85 -0.92
CA ASP A 33 -4.81 -4.43 -1.38
C ASP A 33 -3.66 -3.41 -1.33
N GLY A 34 -3.91 -2.15 -1.75
CA GLY A 34 -2.95 -1.06 -1.64
C GLY A 34 -2.54 -0.77 -0.20
N LEU A 35 -3.48 -0.76 0.75
CA LEU A 35 -3.18 -0.56 2.17
C LEU A 35 -2.34 -1.72 2.75
N PHE A 36 -2.66 -2.97 2.41
CA PHE A 36 -1.83 -4.12 2.79
C PHE A 36 -0.44 -4.08 2.16
N ALA A 37 -0.33 -3.62 0.91
CA ALA A 37 0.95 -3.44 0.24
C ALA A 37 1.78 -2.35 0.94
N ALA A 38 1.17 -1.21 1.28
CA ALA A 38 1.83 -0.14 2.03
C ALA A 38 2.38 -0.64 3.38
N ARG A 39 1.58 -1.42 4.12
CA ARG A 39 2.02 -2.06 5.37
C ARG A 39 3.23 -2.98 5.14
N LYS A 40 3.21 -3.80 4.09
CA LYS A 40 4.33 -4.69 3.76
C LYS A 40 5.61 -3.90 3.46
N LEU A 41 5.54 -2.85 2.62
CA LEU A 41 6.67 -1.99 2.31
C LEU A 41 7.32 -1.44 3.59
N VAL A 42 6.51 -0.92 4.52
CA VAL A 42 6.99 -0.42 5.82
C VAL A 42 7.63 -1.55 6.64
N ARG A 43 6.99 -2.72 6.72
CA ARG A 43 7.54 -3.89 7.44
C ARG A 43 8.86 -4.38 6.86
N ASP A 44 9.03 -4.29 5.55
CA ASP A 44 10.24 -4.71 4.84
C ASP A 44 11.35 -3.64 4.89
N GLY A 45 11.13 -2.54 5.64
CA GLY A 45 12.15 -1.54 5.96
C GLY A 45 12.02 -0.24 5.17
N ARG A 46 10.99 -0.09 4.34
CA ARG A 46 10.79 1.14 3.56
C ARG A 46 10.35 2.29 4.45
N ARG A 47 11.21 3.31 4.55
CA ARG A 47 11.02 4.44 5.49
C ARG A 47 10.06 5.52 5.01
N GLN A 48 9.92 5.70 3.69
CA GLN A 48 9.16 6.81 3.10
C GLN A 48 7.95 6.28 2.33
N VAL A 49 6.96 5.77 3.06
CA VAL A 49 5.69 5.30 2.49
C VAL A 49 4.57 6.23 2.97
N MET A 50 3.90 6.87 2.03
CA MET A 50 2.74 7.73 2.29
C MET A 50 1.50 7.06 1.71
N VAL A 51 0.37 7.20 2.42
CA VAL A 51 -0.92 6.70 1.95
C VAL A 51 -1.85 7.89 1.73
N TRP A 52 -2.51 7.91 0.58
CA TRP A 52 -3.57 8.88 0.30
C TRP A 52 -4.90 8.17 0.04
N LEU A 53 -5.86 8.41 0.94
CA LEU A 53 -7.25 8.00 0.75
C LEU A 53 -7.92 8.97 -0.24
N VAL A 54 -7.90 8.64 -1.54
CA VAL A 54 -8.28 9.59 -2.61
C VAL A 54 -9.75 10.01 -2.54
N THR A 55 -10.59 9.21 -1.90
CA THR A 55 -12.02 9.51 -1.69
C THR A 55 -12.34 9.87 -0.23
N GLY A 56 -11.34 10.12 0.61
CA GLY A 56 -11.51 10.36 2.05
C GLY A 56 -11.97 9.14 2.86
N LYS A 57 -12.03 7.96 2.23
CA LYS A 57 -12.41 6.68 2.84
C LYS A 57 -11.43 5.61 2.40
N GLY A 58 -11.07 4.71 3.31
CA GLY A 58 -10.29 3.51 2.99
C GLY A 58 -11.09 2.25 3.27
N HIS A 59 -10.62 1.13 2.72
CA HIS A 59 -11.22 -0.17 2.97
C HIS A 59 -11.05 -0.54 4.46
N ALA A 60 -12.15 -0.89 5.13
CA ALA A 60 -12.17 -1.06 6.60
C ALA A 60 -11.08 -2.01 7.12
N GLN A 61 -10.90 -3.16 6.47
CA GLN A 61 -9.87 -4.13 6.84
C GLN A 61 -8.44 -3.62 6.61
N GLY A 62 -8.23 -2.72 5.64
CA GLY A 62 -6.91 -2.20 5.31
C GLY A 62 -6.47 -1.03 6.21
N ILE A 63 -7.41 -0.26 6.76
CA ILE A 63 -7.10 0.85 7.68
C ILE A 63 -6.68 0.33 9.07
N VAL A 64 -7.25 -0.80 9.51
CA VAL A 64 -7.01 -1.36 10.85
C VAL A 64 -5.83 -2.35 10.85
N ALA A 65 -5.29 -2.68 9.68
CA ALA A 65 -4.29 -3.73 9.50
C ALA A 65 -2.87 -3.35 9.90
#